data_AF-A0A4W2DSF5-F1
#
_entry.id   AF-A0A4W2DSF5-F1
#
_cell.length_a   1.000
_cell.length_b   1.000
_cell.length_c   1.000
_cell.angle_alpha   90.00
_cell.angle_beta   90.00
_cell.angle_gamma   90.00
#
_symmetry.space_group_name_H-M   'P 1'
#
loop_
_entity.id
_entity.type
_entity.pdbx_description
1 polymer ?
#
loop_
_entity_poly.entity_id
_entity_poly.type
_entity_poly.pdbx_seq_one_letter_code
_entity_poly.pdbx_strand_id
1 'polypeptide(L)'
;MNVPLICDYGSGFSKVGFAGTEAPLAVFPTILGKLRHEKLLVGMEEEDWFIGNEVPKNQGKLNLLYPVSRAAITNWDDMEKVGSGCCWVGCAQGPPPMPGV
;
A
#
# COMPACT_ATOMS: atom_id res chain seq x y z
N MET A 1 7.80 -13.03 21.12
CA MET A 1 6.35 -13.07 20.86
C MET A 1 6.09 -12.37 19.54
N ASN A 2 5.25 -12.94 18.67
CA ASN A 2 4.82 -12.25 17.43
C ASN A 2 3.62 -11.35 17.76
N VAL A 3 3.75 -10.06 17.48
CA VAL A 3 2.64 -9.11 17.59
C VAL A 3 1.87 -9.10 16.25
N PRO A 4 0.54 -9.32 16.24
CA PRO A 4 -0.23 -9.29 15.00
C PRO A 4 -0.12 -7.94 14.28
N LEU A 5 0.04 -7.99 12.95
CA LEU A 5 -0.14 -6.85 12.07
C LEU A 5 -1.63 -6.72 11.75
N ILE A 6 -2.18 -5.53 11.91
CA ILE A 6 -3.56 -5.18 11.60
C ILE A 6 -3.55 -4.37 10.30
N CYS A 7 -4.27 -4.84 9.29
CA CYS A 7 -4.45 -4.19 8.00
C CYS A 7 -5.94 -3.90 7.77
N ASP A 8 -6.31 -2.63 7.65
CA ASP A 8 -7.66 -2.16 7.29
C ASP A 8 -7.63 -1.56 5.88
N TYR A 9 -8.27 -2.24 4.93
CA TYR A 9 -8.31 -1.83 3.52
C TYR A 9 -9.65 -1.16 3.18
N GLY A 10 -9.65 0.18 3.16
CA GLY A 10 -10.80 0.97 2.72
C GLY A 10 -10.71 1.36 1.23
N SER A 11 -11.83 1.73 0.61
CA SER A 11 -11.84 2.22 -0.78
C SER A 11 -11.15 3.57 -0.97
N GLY A 12 -11.02 4.37 0.08
CA GLY A 12 -10.27 5.63 0.06
C GLY A 12 -8.85 5.46 0.60
N PHE A 13 -8.74 4.89 1.81
CA PHE A 13 -7.48 4.80 2.54
C PHE A 13 -7.30 3.41 3.15
N SER A 14 -6.07 2.94 3.09
CA SER A 14 -5.57 1.76 3.78
C SER A 14 -4.82 2.20 5.04
N LYS A 15 -4.98 1.43 6.11
CA LYS A 15 -4.32 1.67 7.40
C LYS A 15 -3.62 0.40 7.85
N VAL A 16 -2.44 0.55 8.42
CA VAL A 16 -1.65 -0.56 8.95
C VAL A 16 -1.10 -0.19 10.32
N GLY A 17 -1.06 -1.15 11.24
CA GLY A 17 -0.51 -0.98 12.58
C GLY A 17 -0.34 -2.31 13.30
N PHE A 18 0.18 -2.29 14.52
CA PHE A 18 0.30 -3.48 15.35
C PHE A 18 -0.82 -3.56 16.37
N ALA A 19 -1.25 -4.77 16.73
CA ALA A 19 -2.22 -4.95 17.79
C ALA A 19 -1.72 -4.31 19.10
N GLY A 20 -2.60 -3.55 19.77
CA GLY A 20 -2.27 -2.84 21.01
C GLY A 20 -1.79 -1.40 20.85
N THR A 21 -1.63 -0.89 19.62
CA THR A 21 -1.34 0.54 19.39
C THR A 21 -2.62 1.38 19.42
N GLU A 22 -2.52 2.62 19.92
CA GLU A 22 -3.66 3.55 19.98
C GLU A 22 -4.04 4.13 18.60
N ALA A 23 -3.09 4.13 17.67
CA ALA A 23 -3.25 4.68 16.33
C ALA A 23 -2.61 3.75 15.27
N PRO A 24 -3.05 3.84 14.00
CA PRO A 24 -2.37 3.17 12.91
C PRO A 24 -0.96 3.74 12.74
N LEU A 25 -0.03 2.86 12.40
CA LEU A 25 1.36 3.19 12.13
C LEU A 25 1.52 3.92 10.80
N ALA A 26 0.75 3.53 9.78
CA ALA A 26 0.65 4.28 8.54
C ALA A 26 -0.77 4.31 8.01
N VAL A 27 -1.09 5.41 7.32
CA VAL A 27 -2.32 5.63 6.59
C VAL A 27 -1.94 6.14 5.20
N PHE A 28 -2.46 5.51 4.16
CA PHE A 28 -2.14 5.86 2.78
C PHE A 28 -3.33 5.63 1.84
N PRO A 29 -3.45 6.37 0.73
CA PRO A 29 -4.53 6.16 -0.24
C PRO A 29 -4.53 4.73 -0.80
N THR A 30 -5.70 4.11 -0.94
CA THR A 30 -5.84 2.77 -1.55
C THR A 30 -5.87 2.89 -3.06
N ILE A 31 -4.75 3.29 -3.64
CA ILE A 31 -4.60 3.56 -5.06
C ILE A 31 -3.30 2.98 -5.58
N LEU A 32 -3.33 2.51 -6.81
CA LEU A 32 -2.17 2.14 -7.58
C LEU A 32 -2.06 3.05 -8.80
N GLY A 33 -0.83 3.24 -9.27
CA GLY A 33 -0.59 3.87 -10.55
C GLY A 33 0.39 3.04 -11.35
N LYS A 34 -0.01 2.65 -12.56
CA LYS A 34 0.88 2.00 -13.53
C LYS A 34 1.45 3.03 -14.48
N LEU A 35 2.76 3.01 -14.73
CA LEU A 35 3.38 3.95 -15.67
C LEU A 35 2.77 3.81 -17.08
N ARG A 36 2.45 4.95 -17.71
CA ARG A 36 2.05 4.98 -19.13
C ARG A 36 3.28 4.85 -20.00
N HIS A 37 3.46 3.70 -20.65
CA HIS A 37 4.51 3.53 -21.65
C HIS A 37 4.12 4.19 -22.98
N GLU A 38 4.65 5.39 -23.26
CA GLU A 38 4.53 5.98 -24.61
C GLU A 38 5.63 5.51 -25.57
N LYS A 39 6.79 5.01 -25.07
CA LYS A 39 7.84 4.39 -25.89
C LYS A 39 8.55 3.28 -25.11
N LEU A 40 8.62 2.10 -25.74
CA LEU A 40 9.42 0.95 -25.31
C LEU A 40 10.91 1.34 -25.29
N LEU A 41 11.43 1.80 -24.16
CA LEU A 41 12.87 1.83 -23.94
C LEU A 41 13.28 0.46 -23.39
N VAL A 42 13.81 -0.37 -24.29
CA VAL A 42 14.41 -1.66 -23.97
C VAL A 42 15.58 -1.43 -23.00
N GLY A 43 15.49 -2.00 -21.79
CA GLY A 43 16.64 -2.14 -20.90
C GLY A 43 16.57 -1.45 -19.53
N MET A 44 15.44 -0.85 -19.14
CA MET A 44 15.23 -0.43 -17.76
C MET A 44 14.25 -1.40 -17.08
N GLU A 45 14.75 -2.13 -16.07
CA GLU A 45 13.92 -2.81 -15.07
C GLU A 45 13.36 -1.74 -14.13
N GLU A 46 12.42 -0.92 -14.60
CA GLU A 46 11.75 0.08 -13.76
C GLU A 46 10.55 -0.56 -13.05
N GLU A 47 10.41 -0.29 -11.76
CA GLU A 47 9.24 -0.64 -10.98
C GLU A 47 7.99 0.00 -11.61
N ASP A 48 7.26 -0.81 -12.41
CA ASP A 48 6.08 -0.42 -13.19
C ASP A 48 4.93 0.20 -12.34
N TRP A 49 5.02 0.13 -11.01
CA TRP A 49 3.92 0.33 -10.08
C TRP A 49 4.26 1.31 -8.97
N PHE A 50 3.39 2.31 -8.83
CA PHE A 50 3.39 3.27 -7.73
C PHE A 50 2.23 2.96 -6.79
N ILE A 51 2.46 3.07 -5.49
CA ILE A 51 1.47 2.70 -4.46
C ILE A 51 1.19 3.90 -3.55
N GLY A 52 -0.10 4.14 -3.24
CA GLY A 52 -0.50 5.08 -2.22
C GLY A 52 0.01 6.51 -2.45
N ASN A 53 0.81 7.03 -1.52
CA ASN A 53 1.26 8.44 -1.51
C ASN A 53 2.19 8.80 -2.68
N GLU A 54 2.73 7.82 -3.39
CA GLU A 54 3.59 8.04 -4.56
C GLU A 54 2.79 8.32 -5.83
N VAL A 55 1.53 7.88 -5.86
CA VAL A 55 0.66 7.99 -7.04
C VAL A 55 0.29 9.45 -7.34
N PRO A 56 -0.18 10.28 -6.38
CA PRO A 56 -0.50 11.68 -6.66
C PRO A 56 0.69 12.50 -7.15
N LYS A 57 1.91 12.16 -6.70
CA LYS A 57 3.16 12.85 -7.10
C LYS A 57 3.50 12.63 -8.57
N ASN A 58 3.04 11.52 -9.14
CA ASN A 58 3.37 11.07 -10.49
C ASN A 58 2.14 11.01 -11.42
N GLN A 59 0.97 11.44 -10.94
CA GLN A 59 -0.35 11.21 -11.55
C GLN A 59 -0.42 11.51 -13.05
N GLY A 60 0.24 12.57 -13.54
CA GLY A 60 0.22 12.94 -14.96
C GLY A 60 0.78 11.88 -15.91
N LYS A 61 1.60 10.95 -15.40
CA LYS A 61 2.24 9.88 -16.17
C LYS A 61 1.61 8.50 -15.92
N LEU A 62 0.62 8.41 -15.03
CA LEU A 62 0.11 7.12 -14.53
C LEU A 62 -1.30 6.82 -15.04
N ASN A 63 -1.56 5.52 -15.23
CA ASN A 63 -2.89 4.96 -15.27
C ASN A 63 -3.30 4.61 -13.84
N LEU A 64 -4.28 5.33 -13.30
CA LEU A 64 -4.74 5.17 -11.93
C LEU A 64 -5.69 3.98 -11.80
N LEU A 65 -5.47 3.17 -10.77
CA LEU A 65 -6.23 1.95 -10.49
C LEU A 65 -6.68 1.97 -9.02
N TYR A 66 -7.91 1.52 -8.80
CA TYR A 66 -8.55 1.49 -7.48
C TYR A 66 -8.96 0.05 -7.17
N PRO A 67 -8.12 -0.73 -6.44
CA PRO A 67 -8.35 -2.15 -6.19
C PRO A 67 -9.55 -2.43 -5.28
N VAL A 68 -10.05 -1.41 -4.58
CA VAL A 68 -11.22 -1.49 -3.70
C VAL A 68 -12.23 -0.43 -4.11
N SER A 69 -13.46 -0.85 -4.39
CA SER A 69 -14.57 0.04 -4.74
C SER A 69 -15.84 -0.39 -4.02
N ARG A 70 -16.55 0.57 -3.40
CA ARG A 70 -17.80 0.31 -2.64
C ARG A 70 -17.65 -0.86 -1.64
N ALA A 71 -16.55 -0.85 -0.88
CA ALA A 71 -16.20 -1.87 0.11
C ALA A 71 -16.01 -3.30 -0.46
N ALA A 72 -15.83 -3.45 -1.77
CA ALA A 72 -15.51 -4.73 -2.41
C ALA A 72 -14.17 -4.63 -3.14
N ILE A 73 -13.36 -5.70 -3.04
CA ILE A 73 -12.15 -5.84 -3.85
C ILE A 73 -12.59 -6.10 -5.30
N THR A 74 -12.09 -5.27 -6.22
CA THR A 74 -12.43 -5.34 -7.65
C THR A 74 -11.38 -6.12 -8.44
N ASN A 75 -10.14 -6.13 -7.97
CA ASN A 75 -9.02 -6.86 -8.57
C ASN A 75 -8.06 -7.33 -7.46
N TRP A 76 -7.88 -8.64 -7.36
CA TRP A 76 -7.02 -9.27 -6.35
C TRP A 76 -5.52 -9.09 -6.67
N ASP A 77 -5.11 -9.11 -7.93
CA ASP A 77 -3.71 -8.90 -8.34
C ASP A 77 -3.22 -7.48 -8.02
N ASP A 78 -4.13 -6.51 -8.12
CA ASP A 78 -3.89 -5.14 -7.71
C ASP A 78 -3.87 -5.04 -6.18
N MET A 79 -4.82 -5.71 -5.50
CA MET A 79 -4.88 -5.72 -4.04
C MET A 79 -3.61 -6.34 -3.42
N GLU A 80 -3.02 -7.36 -4.04
CA GLU A 80 -1.76 -7.97 -3.58
C GLU A 80 -0.61 -6.96 -3.57
N LYS A 81 -0.52 -6.07 -4.58
CA LYS A 81 0.50 -5.00 -4.62
C LYS A 81 0.32 -4.03 -3.45
N VAL A 82 -0.91 -3.63 -3.16
CA VAL A 82 -1.23 -2.81 -1.98
C VAL A 82 -0.89 -3.55 -0.69
N GLY A 83 -1.16 -4.86 -0.63
CA GLY A 83 -0.82 -5.72 0.50
C GLY A 83 0.68 -5.82 0.78
N SER A 84 1.51 -5.92 -0.26
CA SER A 84 2.97 -5.88 -0.15
C SER A 84 3.48 -4.59 0.48
N GLY A 85 2.85 -3.45 0.17
CA GLY A 85 3.14 -2.17 0.82
C GLY A 85 2.87 -2.18 2.33
N CYS A 86 1.74 -2.76 2.77
CA CYS A 86 1.46 -2.94 4.20
C CYS A 86 2.51 -3.81 4.90
N CYS A 87 2.90 -4.92 4.27
CA CYS A 87 3.93 -5.82 4.80
C CYS A 87 5.26 -5.08 4.99
N TRP A 88 5.68 -4.30 3.99
CA TRP A 88 6.91 -3.52 4.06
C TRP A 88 6.89 -2.50 5.21
N VAL A 89 5.79 -1.77 5.39
CA VAL A 89 5.63 -0.84 6.52
C VAL A 89 5.77 -1.57 7.86
N GLY A 90 5.13 -2.74 8.01
CA GLY A 90 5.23 -3.56 9.21
C GLY A 90 6.67 -4.05 9.48
N CYS A 91 7.37 -4.53 8.45
CA CYS A 91 8.76 -5.00 8.56
C CYS A 91 9.75 -3.87 8.84
N ALA A 92 9.57 -2.70 8.22
CA ALA A 92 10.52 -1.59 8.33
C ALA A 92 10.51 -0.91 9.71
N GLN A 93 9.35 -0.89 10.38
CA GLN A 93 9.15 -0.15 11.62
C GLN A 93 9.08 -1.06 12.86
N GLY A 94 8.67 -2.33 12.68
CA GLY A 94 8.61 -3.33 13.76
C GLY A 94 7.56 -3.01 14.84
N PRO A 95 7.22 -3.99 15.69
CA PRO A 95 6.27 -3.78 16.78
C PRO A 95 6.87 -2.87 17.86
N PRO A 96 6.08 -1.96 18.46
CA PRO A 96 6.57 -1.14 19.57
C PRO A 96 6.85 -2.02 20.82
N PRO A 97 7.74 -1.59 21.72
CA PRO A 97 7.92 -2.25 23.00
C PRO A 97 6.59 -2.21 23.77
N MET A 98 6.10 -3.38 24.19
CA MET A 98 4.87 -3.47 24.97
C MET A 98 5.05 -2.69 26.28
N PRO A 99 4.08 -1.85 26.70
CA PRO A 99 4.09 -1.30 28.04
C PRO A 99 4.14 -2.48 29.03
N GLY A 100 5.08 -2.41 29.97
CA GLY A 100 5.54 -3.54 30.78
C GLY A 100 4.41 -4.40 31.34
N VAL A 101 4.52 -5.70 31.07
CA VAL A 101 4.05 -6.74 32.01
C VAL A 101 4.96 -6.77 33.22
#